data_AF-A0A1Z9UMP9-F1
#
_entry.id   AF-A0A1Z9UMP9-F1
#
_cell.length_a   1.000
_cell.length_b   1.000
_cell.length_c   1.000
_cell.angle_alpha   90.00
_cell.angle_beta   90.00
_cell.angle_gamma   90.00
#
_symmetry.space_group_name_H-M   'P 1'
#
loop_
_entity.id
_entity.type
_entity.pdbx_description
1 polymer ?
#
loop_
_entity_poly.entity_id
_entity_poly.type
_entity_poly.pdbx_seq_one_letter_code
_entity_poly.pdbx_strand_id
1 'polypeptide(L)'
;MNIFYLHENPKICAEMHLDKHASKMCIEYAQLLSTAHRVLDGTEYYGKTKTGRKAKRYKLSNKIFDDTLYLASHINHPCGQWVRESKRNYNWLYTMWIHLGDEFKKRYSGKEHSSLTQLKSFLRFTPKNMPDGMLTEPPQAMPEDVKVNGNSIQAYRNYYIYYKRGFATWNKTQIPQWYKEAM
;
A
#
# COMPACT_ATOMS: atom_id res chain seq x y z
N MET A 1 0.68 3.69 -8.40
CA MET A 1 0.60 3.02 -7.08
C MET A 1 1.96 3.22 -6.43
N ASN A 2 2.04 3.68 -5.20
CA ASN A 2 3.31 3.84 -4.49
C ASN A 2 3.20 3.21 -3.11
N ILE A 3 4.29 2.67 -2.56
CA ILE A 3 4.38 2.39 -1.12
C ILE A 3 5.24 3.50 -0.55
N PHE A 4 4.62 4.54 -0.01
CA PHE A 4 5.32 5.73 0.46
C PHE A 4 6.13 5.41 1.72
N TYR A 5 7.35 4.91 1.51
CA TYR A 5 8.25 4.44 2.55
C TYR A 5 9.03 5.63 3.15
N LEU A 6 8.43 6.34 4.11
CA LEU A 6 9.00 7.57 4.72
C LEU A 6 9.87 7.31 5.95
N HIS A 7 9.78 6.10 6.50
CA HIS A 7 10.48 5.64 7.70
C HIS A 7 10.45 4.10 7.78
N GLU A 8 11.48 3.48 8.36
CA GLU A 8 11.57 2.02 8.51
C GLU A 8 10.49 1.46 9.44
N ASN A 9 10.27 2.13 10.58
CA ASN A 9 9.16 1.83 11.48
C ASN A 9 7.81 2.15 10.80
N PRO A 10 6.91 1.16 10.64
CA PRO A 10 5.65 1.33 9.90
C PRO A 10 4.68 2.33 10.55
N LYS A 11 4.69 2.47 11.88
CA LYS A 11 3.86 3.44 12.60
C LYS A 11 4.31 4.86 12.30
N ILE A 12 5.60 5.14 12.48
CA ILE A 12 6.21 6.45 12.18
C ILE A 12 6.00 6.79 10.70
N CYS A 13 6.15 5.80 9.82
CA CYS A 13 5.92 5.95 8.38
C CYS A 13 4.48 6.41 8.08
N ALA A 14 3.47 5.79 8.71
CA ALA A 14 2.08 6.17 8.57
C ALA A 14 1.79 7.59 9.10
N GLU A 15 2.34 7.92 10.27
CA GLU A 15 2.22 9.26 10.89
C GLU A 15 2.76 10.36 9.95
N MET A 16 3.84 10.07 9.21
CA MET A 16 4.45 11.01 8.27
C MET A 16 3.66 11.24 6.96
N HIS A 17 2.65 10.42 6.63
CA HIS A 17 1.88 10.61 5.40
C HIS A 17 1.13 11.94 5.40
N LEU A 18 1.13 12.64 4.26
CA LEU A 18 0.29 13.83 4.07
C LEU A 18 -1.20 13.44 4.04
N ASP A 19 -2.09 14.37 4.38
CA ASP A 19 -3.52 14.10 4.60
C ASP A 19 -4.19 13.34 3.43
N LYS A 20 -4.01 13.81 2.18
CA LYS A 20 -4.57 13.14 1.00
C LYS A 20 -4.07 11.70 0.83
N HIS A 21 -2.81 11.43 1.14
CA HIS A 21 -2.25 10.08 1.06
C HIS A 21 -2.70 9.22 2.25
N ALA A 22 -2.91 9.80 3.44
CA ALA A 22 -3.47 9.08 4.58
C ALA A 22 -4.83 8.45 4.28
N SER A 23 -5.65 9.11 3.45
CA SER A 23 -6.90 8.55 2.94
C SER A 23 -6.69 7.63 1.74
N LYS A 24 -6.07 8.14 0.67
CA LYS A 24 -5.92 7.41 -0.60
C LYS A 24 -5.16 6.09 -0.43
N MET A 25 -4.17 6.04 0.45
CA MET A 25 -3.33 4.86 0.59
C MET A 25 -4.00 3.73 1.37
N CYS A 26 -5.09 4.00 2.11
CA CYS A 26 -5.87 2.93 2.74
C CYS A 26 -6.53 2.00 1.71
N ILE A 27 -7.07 2.51 0.61
CA ILE A 27 -7.63 1.66 -0.46
C ILE A 27 -6.51 1.03 -1.30
N GLU A 28 -5.47 1.81 -1.62
CA GLU A 28 -4.37 1.37 -2.47
C GLU A 28 -3.54 0.23 -1.84
N TYR A 29 -3.23 0.30 -0.54
CA TYR A 29 -2.54 -0.80 0.16
C TYR A 29 -3.43 -2.04 0.32
N ALA A 30 -4.73 -1.87 0.56
CA ALA A 30 -5.67 -2.98 0.57
C ALA A 30 -5.74 -3.71 -0.79
N GLN A 31 -5.63 -2.98 -1.90
CA GLN A 31 -5.55 -3.55 -3.24
C GLN A 31 -4.27 -4.35 -3.45
N LEU A 32 -3.11 -3.86 -2.98
CA LEU A 32 -1.84 -4.59 -3.07
C LEU A 32 -1.87 -5.88 -2.24
N LEU A 33 -2.32 -5.79 -0.99
CA LEU A 33 -2.45 -6.94 -0.08
C LEU A 33 -3.45 -7.96 -0.62
N SER A 34 -4.62 -7.54 -1.11
CA SER A 34 -5.60 -8.43 -1.75
C SER A 34 -5.04 -9.09 -3.00
N THR A 35 -4.29 -8.33 -3.81
CA THR A 35 -3.63 -8.88 -5.02
C THR A 35 -2.62 -9.96 -4.67
N ALA A 36 -1.95 -9.88 -3.51
CA ALA A 36 -1.06 -10.94 -3.04
C ALA A 36 -1.80 -12.28 -2.90
N HIS A 37 -2.94 -12.30 -2.21
CA HIS A 37 -3.79 -13.49 -2.08
C HIS A 37 -4.25 -14.00 -3.44
N ARG A 38 -4.75 -13.10 -4.29
CA ARG A 38 -5.26 -13.44 -5.62
C ARG A 38 -4.19 -14.13 -6.49
N VAL A 39 -2.99 -13.55 -6.56
CA VAL A 39 -1.94 -14.04 -7.45
C VAL A 39 -1.29 -15.31 -6.93
N LEU A 40 -1.12 -15.44 -5.61
CA LEU A 40 -0.39 -16.56 -5.01
C LEU A 40 -1.26 -17.79 -4.73
N ASP A 41 -2.54 -17.58 -4.40
CA ASP A 41 -3.44 -18.67 -4.00
C ASP A 41 -4.60 -18.89 -4.99
N GLY A 42 -4.78 -18.00 -5.97
CA GLY A 42 -5.90 -18.05 -6.90
C GLY A 42 -5.61 -18.79 -8.20
N THR A 43 -6.64 -19.42 -8.76
CA THR A 43 -6.59 -20.03 -10.10
C THR A 43 -6.84 -18.98 -11.16
N GLU A 44 -5.93 -18.87 -12.13
CA GLU A 44 -6.05 -17.96 -13.25
C GLU A 44 -7.23 -18.32 -14.17
N TYR A 45 -7.99 -17.30 -14.58
CA TYR A 45 -8.99 -17.43 -15.64
C TYR A 45 -9.15 -16.12 -16.41
N TYR A 46 -9.77 -16.19 -17.58
CA TYR A 46 -10.14 -15.00 -18.36
C TYR A 46 -11.62 -14.67 -18.16
N GLY A 47 -11.88 -13.51 -17.56
CA GLY A 47 -13.21 -12.92 -17.45
C GLY A 47 -13.40 -11.74 -18.40
N LYS A 48 -14.52 -11.03 -18.23
CA LYS A 48 -14.78 -9.75 -18.92
C LYS A 48 -14.77 -8.59 -17.92
N THR A 49 -14.36 -7.40 -18.35
CA THR A 49 -14.57 -6.14 -17.61
C THR A 49 -16.04 -5.73 -17.69
N LYS A 50 -16.44 -4.72 -16.91
CA LYS A 50 -17.76 -4.08 -17.06
C LYS A 50 -18.02 -3.56 -18.48
N THR A 51 -16.96 -3.19 -19.20
CA THR A 51 -17.00 -2.75 -20.60
C THR A 51 -16.86 -3.89 -21.61
N GLY A 52 -16.92 -5.16 -21.17
CA GLY A 52 -16.87 -6.34 -22.03
C GLY A 52 -15.49 -6.80 -22.48
N ARG A 53 -14.41 -6.08 -22.14
CA ARG A 53 -13.04 -6.44 -22.54
C ARG A 53 -12.55 -7.68 -21.81
N LYS A 54 -11.81 -8.55 -22.50
CA LYS A 54 -11.15 -9.72 -21.90
C LYS A 54 -10.17 -9.25 -20.83
N ALA A 55 -10.25 -9.82 -19.63
CA ALA A 55 -9.39 -9.48 -18.51
C ALA A 55 -8.90 -10.73 -17.78
N LYS A 56 -7.61 -10.77 -17.47
CA LYS A 56 -7.00 -11.79 -16.62
C LYS A 56 -7.52 -11.64 -15.18
N ARG A 57 -7.96 -12.73 -14.57
CA ARG A 57 -8.57 -12.79 -13.24
C ARG A 57 -8.02 -13.99 -12.46
N TYR A 58 -8.24 -13.98 -11.15
CA TYR A 58 -7.76 -14.99 -10.23
C TYR A 58 -8.88 -15.32 -9.25
N LYS A 59 -9.36 -16.56 -9.30
CA LYS A 59 -10.44 -17.06 -8.45
C LYS A 59 -9.85 -17.75 -7.24
N LEU A 60 -10.27 -17.34 -6.04
CA LEU A 60 -9.87 -18.01 -4.80
C LEU A 60 -10.78 -19.21 -4.54
N SER A 61 -10.21 -20.29 -4.03
CA SER A 61 -10.97 -21.52 -3.71
C SER A 61 -11.91 -21.33 -2.51
N ASN A 62 -11.49 -20.53 -1.52
CA ASN A 62 -12.34 -20.16 -0.40
C ASN A 62 -13.33 -19.06 -0.85
N LYS A 63 -14.63 -19.40 -0.88
CA LYS A 63 -15.68 -18.49 -1.35
C LYS A 63 -15.77 -17.18 -0.54
N ILE A 64 -15.56 -17.23 0.78
CA ILE A 64 -15.62 -16.03 1.61
C ILE A 64 -14.49 -15.07 1.21
N PHE A 65 -13.27 -15.59 1.02
CA PHE A 65 -12.15 -14.79 0.53
C PHE A 65 -12.38 -14.30 -0.91
N ASP A 66 -12.94 -15.15 -1.78
CA ASP A 66 -13.23 -14.81 -3.18
C ASP A 66 -14.26 -13.68 -3.32
N ASP A 67 -15.29 -13.68 -2.49
CA ASP A 67 -16.33 -12.64 -2.50
C ASP A 67 -15.87 -11.34 -1.81
N THR A 68 -14.96 -11.44 -0.83
CA THR A 68 -14.60 -10.31 0.04
C THR A 68 -13.37 -9.54 -0.44
N LEU A 69 -12.28 -10.23 -0.82
CA LEU A 69 -11.03 -9.56 -1.19
C LEU A 69 -11.17 -8.77 -2.49
N TYR A 70 -10.46 -7.66 -2.62
CA TYR A 70 -10.44 -6.92 -3.87
C TYR A 70 -9.92 -7.78 -5.04
N LEU A 71 -10.41 -7.49 -6.24
CA LEU A 71 -9.90 -8.10 -7.46
C LEU A 71 -8.43 -7.75 -7.66
N ALA A 72 -7.67 -8.67 -8.24
CA ALA A 72 -6.26 -8.44 -8.55
C ALA A 72 -6.07 -7.17 -9.41
N SER A 73 -5.14 -6.32 -8.97
CA SER A 73 -4.78 -5.07 -9.63
C SER A 73 -3.27 -4.86 -9.52
N HIS A 74 -2.68 -3.99 -10.34
CA HIS A 74 -1.26 -3.65 -10.24
C HIS A 74 -0.30 -4.86 -10.20
N ILE A 75 -0.65 -5.95 -10.90
CA ILE A 75 0.06 -7.24 -10.82
C ILE A 75 1.53 -7.06 -11.25
N ASN A 76 1.76 -6.35 -12.36
CA ASN A 76 3.10 -6.11 -12.89
C ASN A 76 3.75 -4.83 -12.34
N HIS A 77 3.11 -4.15 -11.38
CA HIS A 77 3.68 -2.94 -10.80
C HIS A 77 4.79 -3.33 -9.81
N PRO A 78 5.95 -2.64 -9.79
CA PRO A 78 7.07 -2.98 -8.90
C PRO A 78 6.65 -3.10 -7.43
N CYS A 79 5.92 -2.13 -6.89
CA CYS A 79 5.40 -2.21 -5.52
C CYS A 79 4.49 -3.42 -5.27
N GLY A 80 3.71 -3.85 -6.28
CA GLY A 80 2.87 -5.04 -6.15
C GLY A 80 3.67 -6.33 -6.16
N GLN A 81 4.74 -6.39 -6.96
CA GLN A 81 5.70 -7.50 -6.95
C GLN A 81 6.42 -7.57 -5.60
N TRP A 82 6.95 -6.45 -5.10
CA TRP A 82 7.61 -6.34 -3.80
C TRP A 82 6.78 -6.90 -2.64
N VAL A 83 5.48 -6.61 -2.59
CA VAL A 83 4.57 -7.16 -1.56
C VAL A 83 4.50 -8.69 -1.60
N ARG A 84 4.62 -9.28 -2.79
CA ARG A 84 4.51 -10.74 -3.01
C ARG A 84 5.85 -11.46 -2.93
N GLU A 85 6.97 -10.74 -2.87
CA GLU A 85 8.31 -11.33 -2.81
C GLU A 85 8.59 -12.04 -1.49
N SER A 86 8.05 -11.57 -0.36
CA SER A 86 8.26 -12.21 0.94
C SER A 86 7.15 -11.94 1.95
N LYS A 87 6.95 -12.87 2.89
CA LYS A 87 6.08 -12.67 4.07
C LYS A 87 6.46 -11.41 4.87
N ARG A 88 7.75 -11.07 4.95
CA ARG A 88 8.20 -9.87 5.69
C ARG A 88 7.77 -8.58 5.00
N ASN A 89 7.84 -8.52 3.66
CA ASN A 89 7.35 -7.37 2.89
C ASN A 89 5.83 -7.20 3.06
N TYR A 90 5.07 -8.29 2.93
CA TYR A 90 3.62 -8.28 3.15
C TYR A 90 3.25 -7.82 4.56
N ASN A 91 3.88 -8.40 5.59
CA ASN A 91 3.60 -8.08 6.98
C ASN A 91 3.99 -6.64 7.34
N TRP A 92 5.07 -6.12 6.75
CA TRP A 92 5.44 -4.72 6.91
C TRP A 92 4.35 -3.81 6.33
N LEU A 93 3.90 -4.07 5.09
CA LEU A 93 2.84 -3.28 4.48
C LEU A 93 1.51 -3.41 5.22
N TYR A 94 1.15 -4.60 5.70
CA TYR A 94 -0.06 -4.79 6.51
C TYR A 94 0.02 -3.99 7.82
N THR A 95 1.13 -4.07 8.56
CA THR A 95 1.32 -3.29 9.79
C THR A 95 1.25 -1.79 9.52
N MET A 96 1.90 -1.34 8.45
CA MET A 96 1.83 0.05 8.00
C MET A 96 0.39 0.45 7.67
N TRP A 97 -0.35 -0.38 6.93
CA TRP A 97 -1.74 -0.14 6.54
C TRP A 97 -2.69 -0.02 7.74
N ILE A 98 -2.47 -0.82 8.80
CA ILE A 98 -3.22 -0.70 10.06
C ILE A 98 -2.96 0.65 10.71
N HIS A 99 -1.70 1.06 10.85
CA HIS A 99 -1.36 2.37 11.43
C HIS A 99 -1.85 3.53 10.56
N LEU A 100 -1.86 3.37 9.24
CA LEU A 100 -2.46 4.34 8.34
C LEU A 100 -3.98 4.47 8.56
N GLY A 101 -4.65 3.37 8.89
CA GLY A 101 -6.05 3.37 9.31
C GLY A 101 -6.28 4.19 10.59
N ASP A 102 -5.38 4.09 11.56
CA ASP A 102 -5.43 4.92 12.78
C ASP A 102 -5.23 6.41 12.45
N GLU A 103 -4.27 6.71 11.57
CA GLU A 103 -4.03 8.07 11.09
C GLU A 103 -5.20 8.65 10.30
N PHE A 104 -5.86 7.83 9.47
CA PHE A 104 -7.11 8.21 8.81
C PHE A 104 -8.18 8.56 9.85
N LYS A 105 -8.37 7.70 10.85
CA LYS A 105 -9.36 7.94 11.91
C LYS A 105 -9.12 9.26 12.65
N LYS A 106 -7.86 9.57 12.97
CA LYS A 106 -7.46 10.85 13.60
C LYS A 106 -7.75 12.06 12.69
N ARG A 107 -7.41 11.96 11.40
CA ARG A 107 -7.52 13.06 10.43
C ARG A 107 -8.94 13.33 9.94
N TYR A 108 -9.81 12.32 9.97
CA TYR A 108 -11.16 12.37 9.40
C TYR A 108 -12.27 12.20 10.45
N SER A 109 -12.14 12.91 11.57
CA SER A 109 -13.18 13.06 12.61
C SER A 109 -13.68 11.72 13.18
N GLY A 110 -12.77 10.78 13.41
CA GLY A 110 -13.10 9.47 14.00
C GLY A 110 -13.73 8.46 13.02
N LYS A 111 -13.89 8.82 11.74
CA LYS A 111 -14.41 7.90 10.72
C LYS A 111 -13.43 6.75 10.47
N GLU A 112 -13.95 5.56 10.25
CA GLU A 112 -13.16 4.40 9.86
C GLU A 112 -13.14 4.25 8.34
N HIS A 113 -11.96 3.95 7.78
CA HIS A 113 -11.83 3.75 6.35
C HIS A 113 -12.47 2.41 5.95
N SER A 114 -13.33 2.41 4.93
CA SER A 114 -14.12 1.25 4.54
C SER A 114 -13.29 0.02 4.18
N SER A 115 -12.11 0.19 3.56
CA SER A 115 -11.20 -0.92 3.28
C SER A 115 -10.67 -1.57 4.56
N LEU A 116 -10.40 -0.80 5.61
CA LEU A 116 -9.93 -1.34 6.89
C LEU A 116 -11.06 -2.11 7.57
N THR A 117 -12.27 -1.54 7.63
CA THR A 117 -13.41 -2.19 8.29
C THR A 117 -13.79 -3.51 7.62
N GLN A 118 -13.70 -3.60 6.28
CA GLN A 118 -14.06 -4.79 5.52
C GLN A 118 -12.95 -5.85 5.46
N LEU A 119 -11.68 -5.44 5.37
CA LEU A 119 -10.60 -6.35 4.96
C LEU A 119 -9.57 -6.64 6.06
N LYS A 120 -9.59 -5.94 7.20
CA LYS A 120 -8.58 -6.08 8.26
C LYS A 120 -8.42 -7.51 8.76
N SER A 121 -9.52 -8.22 9.01
CA SER A 121 -9.48 -9.61 9.48
C SER A 121 -8.94 -10.59 8.41
N PHE A 122 -9.29 -10.36 7.15
CA PHE A 122 -8.89 -11.21 6.02
C PHE A 122 -7.42 -11.02 5.63
N LEU A 123 -6.93 -9.78 5.65
CA LEU A 123 -5.58 -9.43 5.22
C LEU A 123 -4.54 -9.58 6.34
N ARG A 124 -4.97 -9.87 7.57
CA ARG A 124 -4.06 -10.11 8.72
C ARG A 124 -3.07 -11.24 8.47
N PHE A 125 -3.49 -12.26 7.72
CA PHE A 125 -2.66 -13.40 7.40
C PHE A 125 -2.14 -13.29 5.97
N THR A 126 -0.90 -13.76 5.78
CA THR A 126 -0.29 -13.87 4.46
C THR A 126 -1.04 -14.92 3.62
N PRO A 127 -0.97 -14.84 2.28
CA PRO A 127 -1.36 -15.93 1.38
C PRO A 127 -0.66 -17.25 1.76
N LYS A 128 -1.32 -18.37 1.47
CA LYS A 128 -0.82 -19.72 1.78
C LYS A 128 0.51 -20.01 1.07
N ASN A 129 0.61 -19.62 -0.20
CA ASN A 129 1.79 -19.90 -1.04
C ASN A 129 2.81 -18.75 -1.04
N MET A 130 2.79 -17.87 -0.04
CA MET A 130 3.73 -16.75 0.03
C MET A 130 5.14 -17.20 0.42
N PRO A 131 6.19 -16.81 -0.33
CA PRO A 131 7.57 -17.13 0.01
C PRO A 131 8.00 -16.53 1.35
N ASP A 132 8.84 -17.24 2.09
CA ASP A 132 9.64 -16.63 3.15
C ASP A 132 10.79 -15.82 2.53
N GLY A 133 11.27 -14.80 3.25
CA GLY A 133 12.35 -13.96 2.77
C GLY A 133 12.63 -12.78 3.70
N MET A 134 13.66 -12.00 3.37
CA MET A 134 14.04 -10.81 4.11
C MET A 134 13.08 -9.64 3.82
N LEU A 135 13.04 -8.69 4.74
CA LEU A 135 12.43 -7.39 4.49
C LEU A 135 13.39 -6.61 3.59
N THR A 136 12.90 -6.11 2.46
CA THR A 136 13.65 -5.23 1.57
C THR A 136 12.96 -3.87 1.50
N GLU A 137 13.66 -2.82 1.07
CA GLU A 137 13.00 -1.53 0.88
C GLU A 137 12.00 -1.57 -0.30
N PRO A 138 10.84 -0.90 -0.20
CA PRO A 138 9.90 -0.83 -1.31
C PRO A 138 10.50 -0.13 -2.54
N PRO A 139 10.16 -0.56 -3.77
CA PRO A 139 10.66 0.05 -5.00
C PRO A 139 10.35 1.54 -5.12
N GLN A 140 11.26 2.29 -5.73
CA GLN A 140 11.11 3.73 -5.95
C GLN A 140 10.27 3.99 -7.22
N ALA A 141 8.95 3.86 -7.12
CA ALA A 141 8.00 4.06 -8.23
C ALA A 141 7.68 5.55 -8.48
N MET A 142 8.73 6.30 -8.80
CA MET A 142 8.75 7.77 -8.91
C MET A 142 9.67 8.22 -10.06
N PRO A 143 9.65 9.52 -10.45
CA PRO A 143 10.57 10.09 -11.44
C PRO A 143 12.05 9.93 -11.05
N GLU A 144 12.95 9.85 -12.05
CA GLU A 144 14.38 9.55 -11.83
C GLU A 144 15.12 10.62 -11.01
N ASP A 145 14.74 11.89 -11.16
CA ASP A 145 15.39 13.04 -10.51
C ASP A 145 15.24 13.07 -8.98
N VAL A 146 14.30 12.30 -8.43
CA VAL A 146 14.08 12.16 -6.99
C VAL A 146 14.48 10.80 -6.43
N LYS A 147 14.97 9.87 -7.27
CA LYS A 147 15.46 8.57 -6.81
C LYS A 147 16.80 8.69 -6.10
N VAL A 148 17.04 7.78 -5.16
CA VAL A 148 18.30 7.72 -4.41
C VAL A 148 18.74 6.26 -4.31
N ASN A 149 19.89 5.95 -4.91
CA ASN A 149 20.39 4.57 -4.91
C ASN A 149 20.62 4.05 -3.49
N GLY A 150 20.08 2.88 -3.18
CA GLY A 150 20.19 2.24 -1.87
C GLY A 150 19.47 2.96 -0.72
N ASN A 151 18.63 3.97 -0.98
CA ASN A 151 17.91 4.69 0.08
C ASN A 151 16.52 5.14 -0.38
N SER A 152 15.55 4.23 -0.27
CA SER A 152 14.17 4.48 -0.67
C SER A 152 13.47 5.49 0.23
N ILE A 153 13.89 5.61 1.49
CA ILE A 153 13.37 6.63 2.42
C ILE A 153 13.65 8.03 1.88
N GLN A 154 14.91 8.32 1.56
CA GLN A 154 15.27 9.63 1.03
C GLN A 154 14.57 9.88 -0.31
N ALA A 155 14.45 8.86 -1.17
CA ALA A 155 13.75 8.98 -2.44
C ALA A 155 12.27 9.37 -2.26
N TYR A 156 11.53 8.72 -1.35
CA TYR A 156 10.14 9.08 -1.09
C TYR A 156 9.97 10.44 -0.40
N ARG A 157 10.93 10.86 0.43
CA ARG A 157 10.96 12.23 1.01
C ARG A 157 11.18 13.28 -0.07
N ASN A 158 12.16 13.08 -0.97
CA ASN A 158 12.36 13.91 -2.15
C ASN A 158 11.07 13.98 -2.99
N TYR A 159 10.43 12.82 -3.23
CA TYR A 159 9.19 12.78 -3.99
C TYR A 159 8.07 13.61 -3.34
N TYR A 160 7.97 13.63 -2.01
CA TYR A 160 7.05 14.53 -1.30
C TYR A 160 7.40 16.00 -1.54
N ILE A 161 8.67 16.39 -1.34
CA ILE A 161 9.16 17.76 -1.45
C ILE A 161 8.98 18.33 -2.87
N TYR A 162 9.37 17.57 -3.90
CA TYR A 162 9.37 18.07 -5.28
C TYR A 162 8.03 17.88 -6.00
N TYR A 163 7.34 16.76 -5.76
CA TYR A 163 6.17 16.37 -6.57
C TYR A 163 4.85 16.32 -5.82
N LYS A 164 4.84 16.54 -4.49
CA LYS A 164 3.60 16.58 -3.68
C LYS A 164 3.37 17.91 -2.99
N ARG A 165 4.34 18.83 -3.03
CA ARG A 165 4.27 20.16 -2.38
C ARG A 165 2.98 20.92 -2.64
N GLY A 166 2.49 20.93 -3.88
CA GLY A 166 1.28 21.67 -4.26
C GLY A 166 0.00 21.26 -3.53
N PHE A 167 -0.01 20.14 -2.81
CA PHE A 167 -1.16 19.69 -2.00
C PHE A 167 -0.79 19.05 -0.67
N ALA A 168 0.47 19.15 -0.25
CA ALA A 168 0.94 18.52 0.98
C ALA A 168 0.41 19.27 2.21
N THR A 169 -0.40 18.60 3.02
CA THR A 169 -0.94 19.12 4.27
C THR A 169 -0.89 18.07 5.36
N TRP A 170 -0.82 18.53 6.61
CA TRP A 170 -0.89 17.72 7.83
C TRP A 170 -1.81 18.44 8.84
N ASN A 171 -3.05 18.75 8.46
CA ASN A 171 -3.90 19.71 9.17
C ASN A 171 -4.27 19.30 10.60
N LYS A 172 -4.22 17.99 10.90
CA LYS A 172 -4.58 17.42 12.20
C LYS A 172 -3.43 16.66 12.86
N THR A 173 -2.23 16.72 12.28
CA THR A 173 -1.06 15.97 12.72
C THR A 173 0.20 16.85 12.62
N GLN A 174 1.35 16.35 13.09
CA GLN A 174 2.59 17.12 12.98
C GLN A 174 3.17 17.00 11.57
N ILE A 175 3.63 18.13 11.01
CA ILE A 175 4.42 18.12 9.77
C ILE A 175 5.76 17.44 10.08
N PRO A 176 6.21 16.45 9.29
CA PRO A 176 7.49 15.80 9.49
C PRO A 176 8.66 16.78 9.45
N GLN A 177 9.64 16.59 10.33
CA GLN A 177 10.79 17.50 10.46
C GLN A 177 11.56 17.67 9.14
N TRP A 178 11.86 16.56 8.46
CA TRP A 178 12.52 16.55 7.16
C TRP A 178 11.78 17.33 6.07
N TYR A 179 10.45 17.47 6.19
CA TYR A 179 9.65 18.24 5.25
C TYR A 179 9.70 19.73 5.59
N LYS A 180 9.65 20.09 6.88
CA LYS A 180 9.79 21.48 7.34
C LYS A 180 11.13 22.09 6.96
N GLU A 181 12.21 21.32 7.12
CA GLU A 181 13.58 21.76 6.83
C GLU A 181 13.84 21.99 5.33
N ALA A 182 13.03 21.37 4.47
CA ALA A 182 13.15 21.46 3.01
C ALA A 182 12.23 22.52 2.37
N MET A 183 11.39 23.20 3.16
CA MET A 183 10.49 24.27 2.68
C MET A 183 11.14 25.64 2.74
#